data_AF-A0A6P6IZM3-F1
#
_entry.id   AF-A0A6P6IZM3-F1
#
_cell.length_a   1.000
_cell.length_b   1.000
_cell.length_c   1.000
_cell.angle_alpha   90.00
_cell.angle_beta   90.00
_cell.angle_gamma   90.00
#
_symmetry.space_group_name_H-M   'P 1'
#
loop_
_entity.id
_entity.type
_entity.pdbx_description
1 polymer ?
#
loop_
_entity_poly.entity_id
_entity_poly.type
_entity_poly.pdbx_seq_one_letter_code
_entity_poly.pdbx_strand_id
1 'polypeptide(L)'
;MTMSDIPVLDLKMKCGERLLDVSLWRDEALSELHEGDNVHISHMRATILASGNAKLQSSNYTTIKIEEVEPVEQEVEVVGVTEIDDNCHLLTADDEIFVVPSEHYCGSIDDLIMELPMKIIVNHVNKRVVSVQTVN
;
A
#
# COMPACT_ATOMS: atom_id res chain seq x y z
N MET A 1 -22.81 14.68 25.46
CA MET A 1 -22.54 13.74 24.35
C MET A 1 -21.51 14.39 23.47
N THR A 2 -20.25 14.01 23.59
CA THR A 2 -19.23 14.35 22.60
C THR A 2 -19.54 13.51 21.36
N MET A 3 -19.78 14.14 20.22
CA MET A 3 -19.80 13.41 18.94
C MET A 3 -18.39 12.84 18.74
N SER A 4 -18.22 11.56 18.99
CA SER A 4 -17.04 10.83 18.57
C SER A 4 -17.11 10.72 17.05
N ASP A 5 -16.12 11.25 16.35
CA ASP A 5 -15.99 11.09 14.90
C ASP A 5 -16.00 9.59 14.57
N ILE A 6 -16.91 9.18 13.68
CA ILE A 6 -16.98 7.79 13.22
C ILE A 6 -15.95 7.68 12.09
N PRO A 7 -14.88 6.89 12.24
CA PRO A 7 -13.88 6.76 11.19
C PRO A 7 -14.49 6.09 9.96
N VAL A 8 -14.13 6.62 8.79
CA VAL A 8 -14.55 6.10 7.50
C VAL A 8 -13.34 6.11 6.57
N LEU A 9 -13.06 4.97 5.94
CA LEU A 9 -12.00 4.80 4.95
C LEU A 9 -12.66 4.46 3.60
N ASP A 10 -12.52 5.39 2.65
CA ASP A 10 -13.01 5.21 1.28
C ASP A 10 -11.89 4.67 0.38
N LEU A 11 -12.16 3.56 -0.29
CA LEU A 11 -11.20 2.84 -1.10
C LEU A 11 -11.74 2.64 -2.52
N LYS A 12 -10.83 2.65 -3.50
CA LYS A 12 -11.08 2.11 -4.83
C LYS A 12 -10.33 0.81 -4.99
N MET A 13 -11.07 -0.28 -5.18
CA MET A 13 -10.50 -1.63 -5.22
C MET A 13 -10.64 -2.24 -6.60
N LYS A 14 -9.57 -2.85 -7.09
CA LYS A 14 -9.59 -3.66 -8.31
C LYS A 14 -9.96 -5.10 -7.96
N CYS A 15 -11.00 -5.63 -8.60
CA CYS A 15 -11.44 -7.03 -8.47
C CYS A 15 -11.62 -7.62 -9.88
N GLY A 16 -10.61 -8.37 -10.34
CA GLY A 16 -10.51 -8.76 -11.75
C GLY A 16 -10.44 -7.51 -12.65
N GLU A 17 -11.31 -7.44 -13.65
CA GLU A 17 -11.40 -6.30 -14.59
C GLU A 17 -12.25 -5.12 -14.06
N ARG A 18 -12.75 -5.19 -12.82
CA ARG A 18 -13.67 -4.19 -12.27
C ARG A 18 -12.99 -3.32 -11.21
N LEU A 19 -13.30 -2.02 -11.24
CA LEU A 19 -13.03 -1.10 -10.14
C LEU A 19 -14.30 -0.92 -9.32
N LEU A 20 -14.18 -1.07 -8.00
CA LEU A 20 -15.28 -1.00 -7.04
C LEU A 20 -15.01 0.13 -6.04
N ASP A 21 -16.02 0.96 -5.80
CA ASP A 21 -15.99 1.92 -4.70
C ASP A 21 -16.41 1.22 -3.41
N VAL A 22 -15.58 1.33 -2.37
CA VAL A 22 -15.75 0.67 -1.08
C VAL A 22 -15.65 1.71 0.04
N SER A 23 -16.52 1.62 1.05
CA SER A 23 -16.36 2.33 2.32
C SER A 23 -16.23 1.34 3.47
N LEU A 24 -15.18 1.46 4.26
CA LEU A 24 -15.03 0.82 5.56
C LEU A 24 -15.36 1.84 6.65
N TRP A 25 -16.06 1.41 7.69
CA TRP A 25 -16.56 2.26 8.76
C TRP A 25 -16.07 1.70 10.11
N ARG A 26 -15.95 2.55 11.13
CA ARG A 26 -15.58 2.14 12.50
C ARG A 26 -14.27 1.35 12.51
N ASP A 27 -14.25 0.19 13.16
CA ASP A 27 -13.05 -0.62 13.36
C ASP A 27 -12.48 -1.10 12.01
N GLU A 28 -13.33 -1.40 11.03
CA GLU A 28 -12.86 -1.80 9.70
C GLU A 28 -12.10 -0.66 9.00
N ALA A 29 -12.48 0.60 9.24
CA ALA A 29 -11.79 1.77 8.68
C ALA A 29 -10.37 1.97 9.24
N LEU A 30 -10.06 1.34 10.37
CA LEU A 30 -8.76 1.42 11.04
C LEU A 30 -7.84 0.26 10.67
N SER A 31 -8.24 -0.58 9.71
CA SER A 31 -7.40 -1.67 9.20
C SER A 31 -6.16 -1.10 8.49
N GLU A 32 -4.99 -1.66 8.78
CA GLU A 32 -3.72 -1.29 8.13
C GLU A 32 -3.68 -1.82 6.69
N LEU A 33 -4.41 -1.17 5.79
CA LEU A 33 -4.48 -1.48 4.37
C LEU A 33 -3.55 -0.56 3.59
N HIS A 34 -2.77 -1.15 2.68
CA HIS A 34 -1.86 -0.42 1.81
C HIS A 34 -2.20 -0.67 0.34
N GLU A 35 -1.78 0.25 -0.53
CA GLU A 35 -1.90 0.02 -1.97
C GLU A 35 -1.08 -1.22 -2.37
N GLY A 36 -1.67 -2.08 -3.19
CA GLY A 36 -1.07 -3.35 -3.60
C GLY A 36 -1.45 -4.55 -2.74
N ASP A 37 -2.05 -4.35 -1.56
CA ASP A 37 -2.53 -5.47 -0.74
C ASP A 37 -3.63 -6.25 -1.45
N ASN A 38 -3.43 -7.57 -1.54
CA ASN A 38 -4.49 -8.49 -1.91
C ASN A 38 -5.32 -8.80 -0.67
N VAL A 39 -6.60 -8.44 -0.70
CA VAL A 39 -7.46 -8.56 0.48
C VAL A 39 -8.77 -9.26 0.18
N HIS A 40 -9.21 -10.07 1.14
CA HIS A 40 -10.54 -10.65 1.17
C HIS A 40 -11.42 -9.88 2.17
N ILE A 41 -12.42 -9.17 1.62
CA ILE A 41 -13.42 -8.46 2.42
C ILE A 41 -14.76 -9.18 2.30
N SER A 42 -15.32 -9.61 3.43
CA SER A 42 -16.57 -10.37 3.47
C SER A 42 -17.76 -9.55 4.00
N HIS A 43 -18.99 -10.03 3.75
CA HIS A 43 -20.24 -9.47 4.29
C HIS A 43 -20.43 -7.96 4.06
N MET A 44 -20.13 -7.51 2.85
CA MET A 44 -20.32 -6.13 2.43
C MET A 44 -21.77 -5.85 2.03
N ARG A 45 -22.26 -4.65 2.32
CA ARG A 45 -23.58 -4.18 1.89
C ARG A 45 -23.45 -3.38 0.60
N ALA A 46 -24.15 -3.81 -0.46
CA ALA A 46 -24.28 -3.01 -1.67
C ALA A 46 -25.28 -1.87 -1.48
N THR A 47 -24.88 -0.68 -1.91
CA THR A 47 -25.71 0.53 -1.93
C THR A 47 -25.60 1.21 -3.28
N ILE A 48 -26.66 1.89 -3.71
CA ILE A 48 -26.64 2.71 -4.92
C ILE A 48 -26.58 4.17 -4.45
N LEU A 49 -25.54 4.88 -4.85
CA LEU A 49 -25.37 6.30 -4.56
C LEU A 49 -26.39 7.12 -5.35
N ALA A 50 -26.62 8.37 -4.93
CA ALA A 50 -27.47 9.31 -5.66
C ALA A 50 -26.99 9.55 -7.11
N SER A 51 -25.70 9.33 -7.38
CA SER A 51 -25.11 9.37 -8.72
C SER A 51 -25.47 8.17 -9.61
N GLY A 52 -26.13 7.15 -9.07
CA GLY A 52 -26.42 5.89 -9.76
C GLY A 52 -25.29 4.85 -9.67
N ASN A 53 -24.12 5.22 -9.15
CA ASN A 53 -23.00 4.29 -8.99
C ASN A 53 -23.22 3.35 -7.80
N ALA A 54 -22.84 2.08 -7.96
CA ALA A 54 -22.85 1.12 -6.86
C ALA A 54 -21.63 1.34 -5.96
N LYS A 55 -21.86 1.37 -4.64
CA LYS A 55 -20.82 1.41 -3.60
C LYS A 55 -21.04 0.28 -2.61
N LEU A 56 -19.97 -0.40 -2.22
CA LEU A 56 -19.98 -1.40 -1.16
C LEU A 56 -19.63 -0.73 0.17
N GLN A 57 -20.40 -0.99 1.22
CA GLN A 57 -20.15 -0.46 2.56
C GLN A 57 -19.94 -1.60 3.55
N SER A 58 -19.06 -1.40 4.53
CA SER A 58 -18.93 -2.36 5.62
C SER A 58 -20.25 -2.48 6.40
N SER A 59 -20.47 -3.66 6.96
CA SER A 59 -21.58 -3.97 7.84
C SER A 59 -21.03 -4.39 9.20
N ASN A 60 -21.91 -4.60 10.18
CA ASN A 60 -21.50 -5.12 11.50
C ASN A 60 -20.89 -6.52 11.45
N TYR A 61 -20.90 -7.19 10.30
CA TYR A 61 -20.35 -8.54 10.11
C TYR A 61 -19.18 -8.55 9.12
N THR A 62 -18.71 -7.37 8.68
CA THR A 62 -17.59 -7.30 7.75
C THR A 62 -16.33 -7.84 8.41
N THR A 63 -15.59 -8.64 7.66
CA THR A 63 -14.26 -9.11 8.06
C THR A 63 -13.28 -8.77 6.96
N ILE A 64 -12.08 -8.33 7.33
CA ILE A 64 -10.99 -8.05 6.40
C ILE A 64 -9.88 -9.05 6.69
N LYS A 65 -9.37 -9.70 5.65
CA LYS A 65 -8.18 -10.54 5.69
C LYS A 65 -7.23 -10.09 4.60
N ILE A 66 -6.01 -9.73 4.96
CA ILE A 66 -4.94 -9.49 4.01
C ILE A 66 -4.34 -10.85 3.68
N GLU A 67 -4.24 -11.17 2.40
CA GLU A 67 -3.61 -12.41 1.96
C GLU A 67 -2.11 -12.33 2.26
N GLU A 68 -1.60 -13.30 3.02
CA GLU A 68 -0.16 -13.43 3.25
C GLU A 68 0.51 -13.85 1.94
N VAL A 69 1.42 -13.00 1.46
CA VAL A 69 2.23 -13.27 0.26
C VAL A 69 3.68 -13.41 0.71
N GLU A 70 4.36 -14.45 0.22
CA GLU A 70 5.79 -14.64 0.50
C GLU A 70 6.60 -13.47 -0.09
N PRO A 71 7.64 -13.00 0.62
CA PRO A 71 8.52 -11.96 0.10
C PRO A 71 9.16 -12.38 -1.22
N VAL A 72 9.15 -11.48 -2.20
CA VAL A 72 9.77 -11.66 -3.51
C VAL A 72 11.07 -10.88 -3.54
N GLU A 73 12.14 -11.57 -3.92
CA GLU A 73 13.44 -10.96 -4.19
C GLU A 73 13.50 -10.50 -5.65
N GLN A 74 13.78 -9.22 -5.88
CA GLN A 74 13.83 -8.60 -7.20
C GLN A 74 15.04 -7.67 -7.32
N GLU A 75 15.87 -7.87 -8.35
CA GLU A 75 16.88 -6.89 -8.75
C GLU A 75 16.19 -5.75 -9.50
N VAL A 76 16.41 -4.51 -9.05
CA VAL A 76 15.85 -3.31 -9.66
C VAL A 76 16.93 -2.26 -9.89
N GLU A 77 16.80 -1.50 -10.98
CA GLU A 77 17.60 -0.30 -11.23
C GLU A 77 16.83 0.91 -10.69
N VAL A 78 17.36 1.53 -9.65
CA VAL A 78 16.80 2.73 -9.04
C VAL A 78 17.38 3.95 -9.75
N VAL A 79 16.49 4.82 -10.22
CA VAL A 79 16.81 6.04 -10.96
C VAL A 79 16.43 7.31 -10.21
N GLY A 80 15.70 7.18 -9.10
CA GLY A 80 15.31 8.30 -8.24
C GLY A 80 15.05 7.84 -6.81
N VAL A 81 15.30 8.72 -5.86
CA VAL A 81 15.02 8.50 -4.43
C VAL A 81 14.41 9.75 -3.82
N THR A 82 13.51 9.59 -2.86
CA THR A 82 12.95 10.69 -2.07
C THR A 82 12.57 10.23 -0.66
N GLU A 83 12.51 11.16 0.29
CA GLU A 83 11.97 10.93 1.62
C GLU A 83 10.55 11.44 1.72
N ILE A 84 9.63 10.62 2.25
CA ILE A 84 8.26 11.02 2.60
C ILE A 84 7.86 10.31 3.88
N ASP A 85 7.39 11.06 4.88
CA ASP A 85 6.89 10.53 6.16
C ASP A 85 7.82 9.49 6.81
N ASP A 86 9.12 9.82 6.93
CA ASP A 86 10.18 8.96 7.48
C ASP A 86 10.40 7.63 6.72
N ASN A 87 9.93 7.54 5.48
CA ASN A 87 10.18 6.42 4.58
C ASN A 87 11.01 6.86 3.37
N CYS A 88 11.88 5.97 2.90
CA CYS A 88 12.62 6.15 1.66
C CYS A 88 11.82 5.54 0.50
N HIS A 89 11.53 6.34 -0.51
CA HIS A 89 10.82 5.93 -1.72
C HIS A 89 11.82 5.79 -2.85
N LEU A 90 11.90 4.59 -3.43
CA LEU A 90 12.79 4.26 -4.54
C LEU A 90 12.00 4.20 -5.84
N LEU A 91 12.34 5.06 -6.80
CA LEU A 91 11.78 5.04 -8.15
C LEU A 91 12.67 4.20 -9.06
N THR A 92 12.08 3.16 -9.67
CA THR A 92 12.77 2.30 -10.63
C THR A 92 12.70 2.85 -12.05
N ALA A 93 13.59 2.36 -12.93
CA ALA A 93 13.56 2.68 -14.35
C ALA A 93 12.26 2.27 -15.07
N ASP A 94 11.50 1.33 -14.49
CA ASP A 94 10.21 0.85 -14.99
C ASP A 94 9.00 1.64 -14.42
N ASP A 95 9.23 2.84 -13.88
CA ASP A 95 8.23 3.71 -13.24
C ASP A 95 7.50 3.07 -12.03
N GLU A 96 8.15 2.12 -11.34
CA GLU A 96 7.63 1.55 -10.09
C GLU A 96 8.22 2.24 -8.86
N ILE A 97 7.40 2.36 -7.81
CA ILE A 97 7.84 2.92 -6.53
C ILE A 97 7.87 1.81 -5.48
N PHE A 98 9.01 1.65 -4.83
CA PHE A 98 9.19 0.82 -3.65
C PHE A 98 9.27 1.69 -2.42
N VAL A 99 8.47 1.36 -1.40
CA VAL A 99 8.49 2.06 -0.11
C VAL A 99 9.36 1.26 0.85
N VAL A 100 10.44 1.89 1.31
CA VAL A 100 11.40 1.33 2.25
C VAL A 100 11.22 2.04 3.59
N PRO A 101 10.71 1.34 4.62
CA PRO A 101 10.71 1.85 5.98
C PRO A 101 12.11 2.28 6.42
N SER A 102 12.22 3.39 7.16
CA SER A 102 13.51 3.88 7.69
C SER A 102 14.26 2.83 8.53
N GLU A 103 13.56 1.88 9.14
CA GLU A 103 14.17 0.75 9.86
C GLU A 103 14.94 -0.22 8.94
N HIS A 104 14.65 -0.23 7.65
CA HIS A 104 15.24 -1.12 6.66
C HIS A 104 16.29 -0.42 5.78
N TYR A 105 16.47 0.89 5.95
CA TYR A 105 17.51 1.66 5.28
C TYR A 105 18.29 2.52 6.27
N CYS A 106 19.54 2.13 6.55
CA CYS A 106 20.39 2.78 7.55
C CYS A 106 21.27 3.94 7.01
N GLY A 107 21.07 4.39 5.76
CA GLY A 107 21.90 5.42 5.13
C GLY A 107 21.24 6.80 5.05
N SER A 108 22.00 7.83 4.65
CA SER A 108 21.44 9.13 4.27
C SER A 108 20.86 9.07 2.86
N ILE A 109 19.73 9.73 2.62
CA ILE A 109 19.18 9.86 1.25
C ILE A 109 20.13 10.64 0.34
N ASP A 110 20.89 11.59 0.87
CA ASP A 110 21.89 12.33 0.08
C ASP A 110 22.97 11.39 -0.49
N ASP A 111 23.34 10.36 0.26
CA ASP A 111 24.32 9.37 -0.19
C ASP A 111 23.74 8.52 -1.34
N LEU A 112 22.48 8.10 -1.23
CA LEU A 112 21.78 7.39 -2.33
C LEU A 112 21.72 8.24 -3.59
N ILE A 113 21.40 9.53 -3.46
CA ILE A 113 21.31 10.44 -4.61
C ILE A 113 22.65 10.48 -5.37
N MET A 114 23.78 10.43 -4.65
CA MET A 114 25.11 10.41 -5.28
C MET A 114 25.43 9.11 -6.01
N GLU A 115 24.78 8.01 -5.65
CA GLU A 115 24.98 6.68 -6.25
C GLU A 115 24.05 6.40 -7.43
N LEU A 116 23.06 7.25 -7.70
CA LEU A 116 22.12 7.06 -8.80
C LEU A 116 22.78 7.19 -10.20
N PRO A 117 22.36 6.36 -11.18
CA PRO A 117 21.47 5.20 -11.02
C PRO A 117 22.21 4.02 -10.38
N MET A 118 21.51 3.26 -9.54
CA MET A 118 22.10 2.12 -8.81
C MET A 118 21.27 0.85 -8.95
N LYS A 119 21.95 -0.30 -8.89
CA LYS A 119 21.32 -1.62 -8.85
C LYS A 119 21.23 -2.13 -7.43
N ILE A 120 20.02 -2.48 -7.01
CA ILE A 120 19.76 -3.07 -5.70
C ILE A 120 18.89 -4.31 -5.84
N ILE A 121 19.00 -5.19 -4.85
CA ILE A 121 18.06 -6.28 -4.65
C ILE A 121 17.10 -5.82 -3.56
N VAL A 122 15.82 -5.70 -3.93
CA VAL A 122 14.72 -5.46 -3.01
C VAL A 122 14.05 -6.78 -2.68
N ASN A 123 13.88 -7.06 -1.39
CA ASN A 123 13.00 -8.12 -0.92
C ASN A 123 11.71 -7.49 -0.43
N HIS A 124 10.57 -7.80 -1.05
CA HIS A 124 9.33 -7.06 -0.80
C HIS A 124 8.08 -7.95 -0.80
N VAL A 125 7.05 -7.48 -0.11
CA VAL A 125 5.68 -8.02 -0.20
C VAL A 125 4.81 -6.90 -0.77
N ASN A 126 4.21 -7.10 -1.95
CA ASN A 126 3.39 -6.09 -2.64
C ASN A 126 4.05 -4.70 -2.71
N LYS A 127 5.34 -4.62 -3.09
CA LYS A 127 6.16 -3.39 -3.17
C LYS A 127 6.52 -2.71 -1.84
N ARG A 128 6.08 -3.26 -0.70
CA ARG A 128 6.59 -2.89 0.62
C ARG A 128 7.88 -3.64 0.88
N VAL A 129 8.98 -2.90 1.00
CA VAL A 129 10.30 -3.49 1.15
C VAL A 129 10.51 -3.97 2.58
N VAL A 130 10.92 -5.23 2.71
CA VAL A 130 11.28 -5.90 3.97
C VAL A 130 12.80 -5.84 4.18
N SER A 131 13.59 -5.86 3.10
CA SER A 131 15.02 -5.60 3.14
C SER A 131 15.56 -5.13 1.79
N VAL A 132 16.65 -4.37 1.83
CA VAL A 132 17.41 -3.94 0.66
C VAL A 132 18.83 -4.45 0.75
N GLN A 133 19.39 -4.89 -0.36
CA GLN A 133 20.80 -5.21 -0.50
C GLN A 133 21.37 -4.49 -1.72
N THR A 134 22.52 -3.84 -1.57
CA THR A 134 23.25 -3.25 -2.69
C THR A 134 23.98 -4.34 -3.46
N VAL A 135 23.89 -4.30 -4.80
CA VAL A 135 24.65 -5.21 -5.65
C VAL A 135 26.04 -4.59 -5.86
N ASN A 136 27.07 -5.21 -5.26
CA ASN A 136 28.47 -4.82 -5.46
C ASN A 136 28.99 -5.19 -6.85
#